data_AF-A0A920J6L6-F1
#
_entry.id   AF-A0A920J6L6-F1
#
_cell.length_a   1.000
_cell.length_b   1.000
_cell.length_c   1.000
_cell.angle_alpha   90.00
_cell.angle_beta   90.00
_cell.angle_gamma   90.00
#
_symmetry.space_group_name_H-M   'P 1'
#
loop_
_entity.id
_entity.type
_entity.pdbx_description
1 polymer ?
#
loop_
_entity_poly.entity_id
_entity_poly.type
_entity_poly.pdbx_seq_one_letter_code
_entity_poly.pdbx_strand_id
1 'polypeptide(L)'
;MVDAVLDIASEISTKSPLAIWGTKESINYTRDHSVADSLNFIATWQAGMYQPKDMASVFEAQSKREDPEFDDLPPARKGLAFKSSRFFCL
;
A
#
# COMPACT_ATOMS: atom_id res chain seq x y z
N MET A 1 12.56 6.34 -21.97
CA MET A 1 11.21 6.64 -21.42
C MET A 1 10.66 5.44 -20.66
N VAL A 2 10.75 4.22 -21.22
CA VAL A 2 10.36 2.99 -20.50
C VAL A 2 11.27 2.71 -19.30
N ASP A 3 12.57 2.96 -19.42
CA ASP A 3 13.54 2.70 -18.33
C ASP A 3 13.20 3.47 -17.05
N ALA A 4 12.88 4.76 -17.15
CA ALA A 4 12.48 5.58 -16.01
C ALA A 4 11.18 5.09 -15.33
N VAL A 5 10.26 4.46 -16.08
CA VAL A 5 9.03 3.88 -15.50
C VAL A 5 9.36 2.60 -14.74
N LEU A 6 10.28 1.79 -15.26
CA LEU A 6 10.75 0.56 -14.59
C LEU A 6 11.53 0.89 -13.32
N ASP A 7 12.31 1.96 -13.30
CA ASP A 7 13.01 2.42 -12.10
C ASP A 7 12.02 2.79 -10.99
N ILE A 8 10.97 3.55 -11.33
CA ILE A 8 9.90 3.92 -10.38
C ILE A 8 9.12 2.69 -9.91
N ALA A 9 8.79 1.77 -10.83
CA ALA A 9 8.10 0.53 -10.48
C ALA A 9 8.94 -0.35 -9.54
N SER A 10 10.26 -0.41 -9.79
CA SER A 10 11.21 -1.10 -8.91
C SER A 10 11.21 -0.47 -7.53
N GLU A 11 11.27 0.86 -7.42
CA GLU A 11 11.21 1.56 -6.13
C GLU A 11 9.91 1.25 -5.36
N ILE A 12 8.77 1.29 -6.05
CA ILE A 12 7.47 0.97 -5.46
C ILE A 12 7.44 -0.48 -4.96
N SER A 13 7.98 -1.43 -5.72
CA SER A 13 7.99 -2.85 -5.33
C SER A 13 8.79 -3.15 -4.05
N THR A 14 9.70 -2.26 -3.62
CA THR A 14 10.46 -2.40 -2.36
C THR A 14 9.65 -2.13 -1.09
N LYS A 15 8.40 -1.68 -1.20
CA LYS A 15 7.55 -1.32 -0.06
C LYS A 15 6.49 -2.40 0.19
N SER A 16 5.95 -2.45 1.40
CA SER A 16 4.84 -3.36 1.73
C SER A 16 3.66 -3.14 0.75
N PRO A 17 3.17 -4.20 0.10
CA PRO A 17 2.10 -4.08 -0.89
C PRO A 17 0.78 -3.64 -0.23
N LEU A 18 0.55 -3.97 1.05
CA LEU A 18 -0.59 -3.48 1.82
C LEU A 18 -0.50 -1.96 2.08
N ALA A 19 0.70 -1.46 2.40
CA ALA A 19 0.92 -0.03 2.63
C ALA A 19 0.67 0.79 1.36
N ILE A 20 1.12 0.32 0.19
CA ILE A 20 0.87 0.98 -1.10
C ILE A 20 -0.62 0.99 -1.41
N TRP A 21 -1.28 -0.16 -1.27
CA TRP A 21 -2.71 -0.26 -1.55
C TRP A 21 -3.55 0.63 -0.62
N GLY A 22 -3.26 0.63 0.69
CA GLY A 22 -3.96 1.49 1.65
C GLY A 22 -3.72 2.99 1.42
N THR A 23 -2.52 3.37 1.00
CA THR A 23 -2.19 4.76 0.64
C THR A 23 -2.99 5.21 -0.57
N LYS A 24 -3.07 4.37 -1.61
CA LYS A 24 -3.86 4.64 -2.81
C LYS A 24 -5.35 4.79 -2.49
N GLU A 25 -5.88 3.93 -1.63
CA GLU A 25 -7.29 4.03 -1.23
C GLU A 25 -7.56 5.29 -0.41
N SER A 26 -6.63 5.68 0.47
CA SER A 26 -6.70 6.94 1.22
C SER A 26 -6.71 8.16 0.30
N ILE A 27 -5.86 8.19 -0.74
CA ILE A 27 -5.82 9.27 -1.73
C ILE A 27 -7.12 9.32 -2.56
N ASN A 28 -7.66 8.17 -2.94
CA ASN A 28 -8.94 8.12 -3.65
C ASN A 28 -10.08 8.65 -2.78
N TYR A 29 -10.11 8.28 -1.49
CA TYR A 29 -11.13 8.74 -0.56
C TYR A 29 -11.06 10.25 -0.34
N THR A 30 -9.85 10.81 -0.16
CA THR A 30 -9.66 12.24 0.12
C THR A 30 -10.08 13.14 -1.03
N ARG A 31 -10.07 12.64 -2.28
CA ARG A 31 -10.50 13.39 -3.45
C ARG A 31 -11.97 13.79 -3.41
N ASP A 32 -12.82 12.90 -2.91
CA ASP A 32 -14.28 13.03 -2.99
C ASP A 32 -14.91 13.42 -1.63
N HIS A 33 -14.11 13.62 -0.57
CA HIS A 33 -14.58 13.88 0.79
C HIS A 33 -13.95 15.12 1.42
N SER A 34 -14.57 15.60 2.51
CA SER A 34 -14.01 16.70 3.29
C SER A 34 -12.69 16.28 3.97
N VAL A 35 -11.87 17.27 4.34
CA VAL A 35 -10.61 17.02 5.07
C VAL A 35 -10.88 16.31 6.41
N ALA A 36 -11.95 16.68 7.11
CA ALA A 36 -12.31 16.07 8.38
C ALA A 36 -12.67 14.59 8.22
N ASP A 37 -13.51 14.25 7.23
CA ASP A 37 -13.90 12.86 6.95
C ASP A 37 -12.71 12.03 6.47
N SER A 38 -11.84 12.64 5.67
CA SER A 38 -10.61 12.02 5.18
C SER A 38 -9.66 11.65 6.30
N LEU A 39 -9.44 12.54 7.26
CA LEU A 39 -8.59 12.28 8.42
C LEU A 39 -9.18 11.18 9.31
N ASN A 40 -10.51 11.18 9.51
CA ASN A 40 -11.19 10.11 10.24
C ASN A 40 -11.06 8.75 9.52
N PHE A 41 -11.19 8.73 8.19
CA PHE A 41 -10.99 7.53 7.39
C PHE A 41 -9.54 7.01 7.51
N ILE A 42 -8.54 7.88 7.37
CA ILE A 42 -7.13 7.50 7.51
C ILE A 42 -6.85 6.97 8.91
N ALA A 43 -7.36 7.61 9.97
CA ALA A 43 -7.15 7.16 11.35
C ALA A 43 -7.77 5.77 11.59
N THR A 44 -8.99 5.57 11.10
CA THR A 44 -9.68 4.27 11.19
C THR A 44 -8.94 3.19 10.40
N TRP A 45 -8.44 3.54 9.22
CA TRP A 45 -7.67 2.66 8.35
C TRP A 45 -6.38 2.20 9.02
N GLN A 46 -5.58 3.15 9.52
CA GLN A 46 -4.32 2.86 10.21
C GLN A 46 -4.57 1.99 11.45
N ALA A 47 -5.63 2.24 12.22
CA ALA A 47 -5.97 1.42 13.38
C ALA A 47 -6.40 -0.01 13.01
N GLY A 48 -7.12 -0.19 11.90
CA GLY A 48 -7.66 -1.50 11.49
C GLY A 48 -6.68 -2.36 10.69
N MET A 49 -5.85 -1.75 9.84
CA MET A 49 -4.97 -2.44 8.91
C MET A 49 -3.49 -2.40 9.32
N TYR A 50 -3.17 -1.96 10.55
CA TYR A 50 -1.83 -2.03 11.09
C TYR A 50 -1.35 -3.49 11.14
N GLN A 51 -0.29 -3.81 10.39
CA GLN A 51 0.34 -5.13 10.39
C GLN A 51 1.68 -5.08 11.15
N PRO A 52 1.74 -5.61 12.38
CA PRO A 52 2.98 -5.61 13.17
C PRO A 52 4.11 -6.43 12.53
N LYS A 53 3.77 -7.42 11.69
CA LYS A 53 4.74 -8.30 11.01
C LYS A 53 5.59 -7.53 10.00
N ASP A 54 4.96 -6.76 9.12
CA ASP A 54 5.64 -5.91 8.14
C ASP A 54 6.49 -4.83 8.81
N MET A 55 6.01 -4.27 9.92
CA MET A 55 6.81 -3.31 10.70
C MET A 55 8.06 -3.98 11.29
N ALA A 56 7.93 -5.19 11.83
CA ALA A 56 9.07 -5.92 12.38
C ALA A 56 10.09 -6.28 11.30
N SER A 57 9.65 -6.76 10.12
CA SER A 57 10.55 -7.08 9.01
C SER A 57 11.29 -5.83 8.50
N VAL A 58 10.61 -4.67 8.42
CA VAL A 58 11.24 -3.39 8.09
C VAL A 58 12.29 -2.98 9.11
N PHE A 59 11.97 -3.07 10.41
CA PHE A 59 12.94 -2.71 11.46
C PHE A 59 14.15 -3.65 11.48
N GLU A 60 13.94 -4.94 11.26
CA GLU A 60 15.03 -5.91 11.15
C GLU A 60 15.90 -5.68 9.91
N ALA A 61 15.28 -5.47 8.74
CA ALA A 61 15.97 -5.18 7.49
C ALA A 61 16.75 -3.86 7.57
N GLN A 62 16.17 -2.83 8.19
CA GLN A 62 16.85 -1.54 8.44
C GLN A 62 18.07 -1.72 9.36
N SER A 63 17.97 -2.57 10.39
CA SER A 63 19.08 -2.90 11.28
C SER A 63 20.20 -3.66 10.56
N LYS A 64 19.83 -4.55 9.64
CA LYS A 64 20.76 -5.36 8.82
C LYS A 64 21.28 -4.64 7.58
N ARG A 65 20.70 -3.48 7.20
CA ARG A 65 20.90 -2.78 5.91
C ARG A 65 20.60 -3.66 4.70
N GLU A 66 19.62 -4.53 4.85
CA GLU A 66 19.10 -5.41 3.79
C GLU A 66 17.75 -4.88 3.31
N ASP A 67 17.30 -5.35 2.15
CA ASP A 67 15.98 -5.01 1.64
C ASP A 67 14.90 -5.83 2.37
N PRO A 68 13.83 -5.20 2.88
CA PRO A 68 12.76 -5.91 3.58
C PRO A 68 11.95 -6.77 2.61
N GLU A 69 11.73 -8.03 2.99
CA GLU A 69 10.84 -8.95 2.30
C GLU A 69 9.43 -8.88 2.90
N PHE A 70 8.42 -8.80 2.04
CA PHE A 70 7.01 -8.68 2.43
C PHE A 70 6.18 -9.78 1.77
N ASP A 71 5.15 -10.24 2.49
CA ASP A 71 4.15 -11.14 1.93
C ASP A 71 3.26 -10.40 0.92
N ASP A 72 2.85 -11.09 -0.15
CA ASP A 72 1.90 -10.54 -1.12
C ASP A 72 0.49 -10.41 -0.54
N LEU A 73 -0.31 -9.54 -1.16
CA LEU A 73 -1.71 -9.36 -0.79
C LEU A 73 -2.50 -10.66 -0.97
N PRO A 74 -3.45 -10.96 -0.05
CA PRO A 74 -4.32 -12.09 -0.22
C PRO A 74 -5.11 -11.98 -1.54
N PRO A 75 -5.36 -13.10 -2.22
CA PRO A 75 -5.97 -13.08 -3.55
C PRO A 75 -7.34 -12.41 -3.51
N ALA A 76 -7.56 -11.45 -4.41
CA ALA A 76 -8.83 -10.75 -4.51
C ALA A 76 -9.98 -11.77 -4.71
N ARG A 77 -10.97 -11.76 -3.81
CA ARG A 77 -12.16 -12.62 -3.95
C ARG A 77 -12.87 -12.25 -5.25
N LYS A 78 -13.01 -13.21 -6.17
CA LYS A 78 -13.75 -13.03 -7.44
C LYS A 78 -15.14 -12.44 -7.13
N GLY A 79 -15.39 -11.22 -7.60
CA GLY A 79 -16.66 -10.48 -7.40
C GLY A 79 -16.60 -9.31 -6.39
N LEU A 80 -15.55 -9.21 -5.56
CA LEU A 80 -15.29 -8.07 -4.66
C LEU A 80 -14.00 -7.34 -5.03
N ALA A 81 -13.59 -7.41 -6.31
CA ALA A 81 -12.56 -6.52 -6.82
C ALA A 81 -13.09 -5.10 -6.70
N PHE A 82 -12.75 -4.44 -5.58
CA PHE A 82 -13.08 -3.05 -5.32
C PHE A 82 -12.65 -2.27 -6.56
N LYS A 83 -13.49 -1.33 -7.02
CA LYS A 83 -13.36 -0.67 -8.35
C LYS A 83 -11.94 -0.13 -8.66
N SER A 84 -11.14 0.10 -7.60
CA SER A 84 -9.71 0.46 -7.55
C SER A 84 -8.70 -0.58 -8.10
N SER A 85 -9.08 -1.87 -8.20
CA SER A 85 -8.22 -2.95 -8.74
C SER A 85 -7.86 -2.79 -10.22
N ARG A 86 -8.58 -1.92 -10.95
CA ARG A 86 -8.29 -1.61 -12.37
C ARG A 86 -7.00 -0.80 -12.58
N PHE A 87 -6.41 -0.27 -11.52
CA PHE A 87 -5.16 0.49 -11.59
C PHE A 87 -3.92 -0.29 -11.13
N PHE A 88 -4.06 -1.57 -10.75
CA PHE A 88 -2.92 -2.43 -10.40
C PHE A 88 -2.58 -3.43 -11.52
N CYS A 89 -3.43 -3.54 -12.54
CA CYS A 89 -3.24 -4.42 -13.70
C CYS A 89 -3.15 -3.57 -14.99
N LEU A 90 -2.22 -2.62 -14.97
CA LEU A 90 -1.61 -2.03 -16.16
C LEU A 90 -0.10 -2.19 -15.99
#